data_AF-A0A7C0UER5-F1
#
_entry.id   AF-A0A7C0UER5-F1
#
_cell.length_a   1.000
_cell.length_b   1.000
_cell.length_c   1.000
_cell.angle_alpha   90.00
_cell.angle_beta   90.00
_cell.angle_gamma   90.00
#
_symmetry.space_group_name_H-M   'P 1'
#
loop_
_entity.id
_entity.type
_entity.pdbx_description
1 polymer ?
#
loop_
_entity_poly.entity_id
_entity_poly.type
_entity_poly.pdbx_seq_one_letter_code
_entity_poly.pdbx_strand_id
1 'polypeptide(L)'
;MNIVIGADHGGYQLKNTLTGFLRDRGHGVADVGAFSGESSDYPDFARLVADKIILLEAERGILICGSGVGASIAANKFHGIRAAV
;
A
#
# COMPACT_ATOMS: atom_id res chain seq x y z
N MET A 1 0.36 -12.95 9.30
CA MET A 1 1.07 -11.66 9.25
C MET A 1 0.07 -10.56 9.03
N ASN A 2 0.33 -9.38 9.60
CA ASN A 2 -0.44 -8.16 9.35
C ASN A 2 0.21 -7.35 8.23
N ILE A 3 -0.54 -7.15 7.14
CA ILE A 3 -0.10 -6.44 5.94
C ILE A 3 -0.97 -5.19 5.79
N VAL A 4 -0.33 -4.04 5.59
CA VAL A 4 -1.02 -2.84 5.13
C VAL A 4 -0.91 -2.77 3.60
N ILE A 5 -2.01 -2.44 2.92
CA ILE A 5 -2.03 -2.30 1.47
C ILE A 5 -2.65 -0.95 1.07
N GLY A 6 -1.98 -0.27 0.13
CA GLY A 6 -2.38 1.02 -0.40
C GLY A 6 -2.22 1.07 -1.92
N ALA A 7 -2.98 1.92 -2.59
CA ALA A 7 -2.85 2.19 -4.01
C ALA A 7 -3.37 3.57 -4.39
N ASP A 8 -2.88 4.14 -5.49
CA ASP A 8 -3.60 5.22 -6.17
C ASP A 8 -4.66 4.67 -7.13
N HIS A 9 -5.32 5.57 -7.87
CA HIS A 9 -6.27 5.24 -8.93
C HIS A 9 -5.74 4.24 -9.96
N GLY A 10 -4.44 4.30 -10.29
CA GLY A 10 -3.79 3.38 -11.24
C GLY A 10 -3.64 1.96 -10.67
N GLY A 11 -3.53 1.82 -9.35
CA GLY A 11 -3.42 0.52 -8.67
C GLY A 11 -4.70 -0.04 -8.07
N TYR A 12 -5.80 0.73 -8.06
CA TYR A 12 -7.04 0.40 -7.32
C TYR A 12 -7.59 -1.01 -7.59
N GLN A 13 -7.73 -1.40 -8.85
CA GLN A 13 -8.31 -2.70 -9.22
C GLN A 13 -7.43 -3.88 -8.78
N LEU A 14 -6.11 -3.76 -8.96
CA LEU A 14 -5.16 -4.78 -8.55
C LEU A 14 -5.10 -4.89 -7.02
N LYS A 15 -5.14 -3.76 -6.32
CA LYS A 15 -5.19 -3.70 -4.86
C LYS A 15 -6.37 -4.49 -4.30
N ASN A 16 -7.57 -4.32 -4.85
CA ASN A 16 -8.76 -5.05 -4.40
C ASN A 16 -8.63 -6.56 -4.61
N THR A 17 -8.11 -6.96 -5.78
CA THR A 17 -7.84 -8.38 -6.09
C THR A 17 -6.83 -8.99 -5.11
N LEU A 18 -5.73 -8.28 -4.84
CA LEU A 18 -4.69 -8.72 -3.91
C LEU A 18 -5.17 -8.76 -2.46
N THR A 19 -6.00 -7.81 -2.04
CA THR A 19 -6.61 -7.81 -0.69
C THR A 19 -7.40 -9.10 -0.45
N GLY A 20 -8.21 -9.54 -1.43
CA GLY A 20 -8.92 -10.83 -1.34
C GLY A 20 -7.95 -12.01 -1.26
N PHE A 21 -7.01 -12.09 -2.20
CA PHE A 21 -6.01 -13.16 -2.28
C PHE A 21 -5.18 -13.33 -0.99
N LEU A 22 -4.80 -12.23 -0.35
CA LEU A 22 -4.03 -12.21 0.90
C LEU A 22 -4.88 -12.66 2.10
N ARG A 23 -6.14 -12.21 2.16
CA ARG A 23 -7.08 -12.64 3.21
C ARG A 23 -7.37 -14.14 3.10
N ASP A 24 -7.56 -14.66 1.90
CA ASP A 24 -7.77 -16.10 1.64
C ASP A 24 -6.58 -16.96 2.09
N ARG A 25 -5.38 -16.38 2.17
CA ARG A 25 -4.16 -17.01 2.69
C ARG A 25 -3.96 -16.85 4.20
N GLY A 26 -4.94 -16.29 4.90
CA GLY A 26 -4.89 -16.11 6.36
C GLY A 26 -4.08 -14.90 6.83
N HIS A 27 -3.81 -13.92 5.96
CA HIS A 27 -3.19 -12.66 6.38
C HIS A 27 -4.22 -11.67 6.91
N GLY A 28 -3.86 -10.92 7.96
CA GLY A 28 -4.59 -9.73 8.36
C GLY A 28 -4.26 -8.61 7.38
N VAL A 29 -5.27 -8.03 6.72
CA VAL A 29 -5.06 -7.00 5.68
C VAL A 29 -5.77 -5.72 6.05
N ALA A 30 -4.98 -4.67 6.33
CA ALA A 30 -5.43 -3.30 6.51
C ALA A 30 -5.35 -2.55 5.18
N ASP A 31 -6.52 -2.30 4.57
CA ASP A 31 -6.63 -1.54 3.33
C ASP A 31 -6.77 -0.04 3.66
N VAL A 32 -5.79 0.77 3.24
CA VAL A 32 -5.76 2.22 3.47
C VAL A 32 -6.17 3.03 2.24
N GLY A 33 -6.73 2.37 1.22
CA GLY A 33 -7.22 2.99 -0.01
C GLY A 33 -6.26 2.83 -1.19
N ALA A 34 -6.52 3.41 -2.36
CA ALA A 34 -7.71 4.17 -2.72
C ALA A 34 -8.97 3.32 -2.62
N PHE A 35 -10.11 3.94 -2.32
CA PHE A 35 -11.39 3.23 -2.22
C PHE A 35 -12.27 3.38 -3.47
N SER A 36 -11.81 4.15 -4.45
CA SER A 36 -12.40 4.31 -5.78
C SER A 36 -11.30 4.29 -6.85
N GLY A 37 -11.71 4.15 -8.11
CA GLY A 37 -10.82 4.31 -9.27
C GLY A 37 -10.72 5.76 -9.76
N GLU A 38 -11.18 6.73 -8.97
CA GLU A 38 -11.10 8.15 -9.30
C GLU A 38 -9.68 8.66 -9.09
N SER A 39 -9.28 9.65 -9.91
CA SER A 39 -7.94 10.24 -9.87
C SER A 39 -7.53 10.62 -8.44
N SER A 40 -6.33 10.19 -8.06
CA SER A 40 -5.77 10.35 -6.72
C SER A 40 -4.24 10.29 -6.76
N ASP A 41 -3.59 10.80 -5.73
CA ASP A 41 -2.12 10.92 -5.71
C ASP A 41 -1.47 9.82 -4.86
N TYR A 42 -0.56 9.04 -5.48
CA TYR A 42 0.17 7.96 -4.81
C TYR A 42 0.96 8.35 -3.53
N PRO A 43 1.48 9.59 -3.35
CA PRO A 43 2.20 9.93 -2.12
C PRO A 43 1.32 9.86 -0.87
N ASP A 44 0.01 10.14 -0.98
CA ASP A 44 -0.91 10.09 0.15
C ASP A 44 -1.03 8.66 0.68
N PHE A 45 -1.20 7.69 -0.22
CA PHE A 45 -1.26 6.27 0.15
C PHE A 45 0.10 5.74 0.61
N ALA A 46 1.20 6.25 0.05
CA ALA A 46 2.54 5.90 0.51
C ALA A 46 2.77 6.32 1.97
N ARG A 47 2.30 7.51 2.37
CA ARG A 47 2.32 7.97 3.76
C ARG A 47 1.50 7.04 4.67
N LEU A 48 0.25 6.74 4.29
CA LEU A 48 -0.62 5.87 5.09
C LEU A 48 -0.03 4.48 5.30
N VAL A 49 0.55 3.88 4.25
CA VAL A 49 1.26 2.59 4.35
C VAL A 49 2.49 2.70 5.24
N ALA A 50 3.31 3.74 5.06
CA ALA A 50 4.53 3.94 5.84
C ALA A 50 4.21 4.11 7.34
N ASP A 51 3.22 4.93 7.68
CA ASP A 51 2.84 5.20 9.06
C ASP A 51 2.40 3.92 9.78
N LYS A 52 1.61 3.05 9.13
CA LYS A 52 1.20 1.76 9.70
C LYS A 52 2.40 0.85 10.02
N ILE A 53 3.44 0.86 9.19
CA ILE A 53 4.66 0.08 9.44
C ILE A 53 5.50 0.70 10.55
N ILE A 54 5.70 2.02 10.52
CA ILE A 54 6.51 2.75 11.51
C ILE A 54 5.89 2.65 12.91
N LEU A 55 4.55 2.69 13.00
CA LEU A 55 3.80 2.54 14.25
C LEU A 55 3.65 1.07 14.70
N LEU A 56 4.28 0.12 14.00
CA LEU A 56 4.23 -1.32 14.29
C LEU A 56 2.80 -1.91 14.24
N GLU A 57 1.89 -1.25 13.52
CA GLU A 57 0.51 -1.73 13.31
C GLU A 57 0.43 -2.73 12.13
N ALA A 58 1.45 -2.73 11.26
CA ALA A 58 1.63 -3.71 10.21
C ALA A 58 3.09 -4.15 10.11
N GLU A 59 3.32 -5.42 9.75
CA GLU A 59 4.67 -5.99 9.60
C GLU A 59 5.28 -5.66 8.23
N ARG A 60 4.44 -5.53 7.21
CA ARG A 60 4.83 -5.29 5.80
C ARG A 60 3.79 -4.41 5.11
N GLY A 61 4.24 -3.70 4.09
CA GLY A 61 3.39 -2.87 3.23
C GLY A 61 3.43 -3.32 1.79
N ILE A 62 2.30 -3.15 1.09
CA ILE A 62 2.20 -3.28 -0.36
C ILE A 62 1.64 -1.95 -0.89
N LEU A 63 2.32 -1.36 -1.86
CA LEU A 63 1.88 -0.14 -2.55
C LEU A 63 1.76 -0.41 -4.04
N ILE A 64 0.67 0.05 -4.64
CA ILE A 64 0.39 -0.19 -6.05
C ILE A 64 0.06 1.14 -6.72
N CYS A 65 0.80 1.48 -7.76
CA CYS A 65 0.42 2.52 -8.71
C CYS A 65 0.63 2.01 -10.13
N GLY A 66 0.41 2.85 -11.15
CA GLY A 66 0.54 2.44 -12.55
C GLY A 66 1.84 1.69 -12.88
N SER A 67 3.00 2.16 -12.38
CA SER A 67 4.31 1.49 -12.57
C SER A 67 4.97 1.00 -11.28
N GLY A 68 4.41 1.32 -10.11
CA GLY A 68 5.05 1.13 -8.80
C GLY A 68 6.21 2.09 -8.49
N VAL A 69 6.83 2.73 -9.50
CA VAL A 69 8.06 3.54 -9.33
C VAL A 69 7.80 4.79 -8.48
N GLY A 70 6.76 5.56 -8.81
CA GLY A 70 6.44 6.78 -8.04
C GLY A 70 6.09 6.47 -6.58
N ALA A 71 5.29 5.42 -6.37
CA ALA A 71 4.89 4.99 -5.03
C ALA A 71 6.08 4.48 -4.20
N SER A 72 7.00 3.70 -4.81
CA SER A 72 8.18 3.20 -4.10
C SER A 72 9.17 4.33 -3.76
N ILE A 73 9.36 5.30 -4.66
CA ILE A 73 10.16 6.50 -4.38
C ILE A 73 9.56 7.28 -3.21
N ALA A 74 8.25 7.54 -3.22
CA ALA A 74 7.56 8.26 -2.16
C ALA A 74 7.68 7.53 -0.81
N ALA A 75 7.44 6.22 -0.79
CA ALA A 75 7.55 5.39 0.42
C ALA A 75 8.96 5.42 1.01
N ASN A 76 10.00 5.37 0.17
CA ASN A 76 11.40 5.43 0.60
C ASN A 76 11.82 6.80 1.18
N LYS A 77 10.97 7.84 1.11
CA LYS A 77 11.23 9.12 1.80
C LYS A 77 10.90 9.08 3.29
N PHE A 78 10.18 8.07 3.78
CA PHE A 78 9.87 7.93 5.19
C PHE A 78 10.98 7.15 5.91
N HIS A 79 11.50 7.72 7.00
CA HIS A 79 12.53 7.06 7.80
C HIS A 79 12.00 5.74 8.37
N GLY A 80 12.81 4.68 8.28
CA GLY A 80 12.42 3.33 8.69
C GLY A 80 11.77 2.49 7.59
N ILE A 81 11.43 3.08 6.44
CA ILE A 81 10.87 2.35 5.29
C ILE A 81 11.96 1.98 4.29
N ARG A 82 11.83 0.77 3.72
CA ARG A 82 12.61 0.27 2.59
C ARG A 82 11.66 -0.36 1.59
N ALA A 83 11.24 0.43 0.60
CA ALA A 83 10.34 -0.01 -0.47
C ALA A 83 11.15 -0.46 -1.70
N ALA A 84 10.72 -1.56 -2.31
CA ALA A 84 11.29 -2.10 -3.54
C ALA A 84 10.19 -2.15 -4.62
N VAL A 85 10.57 -1.87 -5.88
CA VAL A 85 9.72 -1.96 -7.08
C VAL A 85 10.36 -2.89 -8.08
#